data_AF-A0A645I7H8-F1
#
_entry.id   AF-A0A645I7H8-F1
#
_cell.length_a   1.000
_cell.length_b   1.000
_cell.length_c   1.000
_cell.angle_alpha   90.00
_cell.angle_beta   90.00
_cell.angle_gamma   90.00
#
_symmetry.space_group_name_H-M   'P 1'
#
loop_
_entity.id
_entity.type
_entity.pdbx_description
1 polymer ?
#
loop_
_entity_poly.entity_id
_entity_poly.type
_entity_poly.pdbx_seq_one_letter_code
_entity_poly.pdbx_strand_id
1 'polypeptide(L)'
;MNQDTVSDWAQSLQQSPWKGFLLPILEGSGPLKVILAQLMLGGAPFVGSTLQQKWQSAAEILEDDEKSRQLSRMIREEKSH
;
A
#
# COMPACT_ATOMS: atom_id res chain seq x y z
N MET A 1 -1.19 -7.19 16.99
CA MET A 1 -0.56 -7.88 15.85
C MET A 1 -1.00 -7.14 14.60
N ASN A 2 -0.04 -6.75 13.74
CA ASN A 2 -0.17 -6.24 12.35
C ASN A 2 0.92 -5.20 11.98
N GLN A 3 2.16 -5.38 12.46
CA GLN A 3 3.32 -4.74 11.83
C GLN A 3 3.77 -5.52 10.57
N ASP A 4 3.39 -6.80 10.49
CA ASP A 4 3.73 -7.71 9.40
C ASP A 4 2.99 -7.37 8.10
N THR A 5 1.75 -6.86 8.19
CA THR A 5 0.92 -6.53 7.01
C THR A 5 1.45 -5.31 6.26
N VAL A 6 1.96 -4.31 6.98
CA VAL A 6 2.61 -3.13 6.39
C VAL A 6 3.87 -3.53 5.63
N SER A 7 4.68 -4.38 6.26
CA SER A 7 5.93 -4.90 5.71
C SER A 7 5.70 -5.81 4.49
N ASP A 8 4.73 -6.74 4.55
CA ASP A 8 4.37 -7.61 3.42
C ASP A 8 3.87 -6.81 2.22
N TRP A 9 3.10 -5.75 2.48
CA TRP A 9 2.61 -4.89 1.41
C TRP A 9 3.73 -4.03 0.81
N ALA A 10 4.60 -3.46 1.63
CA ALA A 10 5.79 -2.72 1.18
C ALA A 10 6.69 -3.62 0.30
N GLN A 11 6.93 -4.86 0.72
CA GLN A 11 7.72 -5.83 -0.02
C GLN A 11 7.02 -6.27 -1.31
N SER A 12 5.70 -6.46 -1.28
CA SER A 12 4.89 -6.78 -2.48
C SER A 12 4.95 -5.66 -3.52
N LEU A 13 4.91 -4.40 -3.07
CA LEU A 13 5.09 -3.23 -3.92
C LEU A 13 6.50 -3.13 -4.49
N GLN A 14 7.51 -3.44 -3.68
CA GLN A 14 8.91 -3.41 -4.09
C GLN A 14 9.22 -4.46 -5.16
N GLN A 15 8.68 -5.66 -5.01
CA GLN A 15 8.91 -6.78 -5.95
C GLN A 15 8.00 -6.73 -7.18
N SER A 16 6.97 -5.87 -7.17
CA SER A 16 6.04 -5.76 -8.28
C SER A 16 6.57 -4.79 -9.35
N PRO A 17 6.46 -5.11 -10.64
CA PRO A 17 6.84 -4.21 -11.74
C PRO A 17 6.04 -2.89 -11.76
N TRP A 18 4.97 -2.82 -10.95
CA TRP A 18 4.12 -1.65 -10.75
C TRP A 18 4.74 -0.61 -9.79
N LYS A 19 5.90 -0.92 -9.19
CA LYS A 19 6.65 -0.02 -8.29
C LYS A 19 6.77 1.40 -8.86
N GLY A 20 7.10 1.53 -10.15
CA GLY A 20 7.27 2.84 -10.80
C GLY A 20 5.99 3.67 -10.94
N PHE A 21 4.81 3.02 -10.97
CA PHE A 21 3.52 3.69 -11.02
C PHE A 21 2.98 4.02 -9.63
N LEU A 22 3.21 3.13 -8.66
CA LEU A 22 2.67 3.24 -7.31
C LEU A 22 3.50 4.13 -6.39
N LEU A 23 4.82 4.24 -6.61
CA LEU A 23 5.68 5.15 -5.84
C LEU A 23 5.24 6.62 -5.90
N PRO A 24 5.05 7.25 -7.07
CA PRO A 24 4.61 8.64 -7.13
C PRO A 24 3.21 8.84 -6.55
N ILE A 25 2.37 7.80 -6.48
CA ILE A 25 1.06 7.85 -5.83
C ILE A 25 1.19 7.80 -4.31
N LEU A 26 2.10 6.99 -3.79
CA LEU A 26 2.42 6.89 -2.36
C LEU A 26 3.22 8.10 -1.84
N GLU A 27 4.08 8.67 -2.67
CA GLU A 27 4.79 9.92 -2.41
C GLU A 27 3.90 11.15 -2.63
N GLY A 28 2.80 10.97 -3.38
CA GLY A 28 1.73 11.94 -3.53
C GLY A 28 1.03 12.24 -2.22
N SER A 29 0.55 13.48 -2.08
CA SER A 29 -0.15 13.98 -0.90
C SER A 29 -1.32 13.05 -0.50
N GLY A 30 -1.52 12.89 0.82
CA GLY A 30 -2.54 12.08 1.52
C GLY A 30 -3.82 11.71 0.76
N PRO A 31 -4.55 12.63 0.09
CA PRO A 31 -5.76 12.28 -0.67
C PRO A 31 -5.54 11.23 -1.77
N LEU A 32 -4.38 11.16 -2.40
CA LEU A 32 -4.11 10.15 -3.44
C LEU A 32 -4.08 8.73 -2.88
N LYS A 33 -3.59 8.58 -1.65
CA LYS A 33 -3.58 7.31 -0.91
C LYS A 33 -5.00 6.82 -0.62
N VAL A 34 -5.87 7.75 -0.21
CA VAL A 34 -7.27 7.48 0.09
C VAL A 34 -8.07 7.10 -1.17
N ILE A 35 -7.78 7.74 -2.30
CA ILE A 35 -8.38 7.36 -3.60
C ILE A 35 -7.93 5.96 -4.01
N LEU A 36 -6.64 5.64 -3.84
CA LEU A 36 -6.11 4.32 -4.16
C LEU A 36 -6.71 3.23 -3.24
N ALA A 37 -6.87 3.52 -1.95
CA ALA A 37 -7.49 2.62 -0.98
C ALA A 37 -8.93 2.26 -1.41
N GLN A 38 -9.72 3.27 -1.78
CA GLN A 38 -11.09 3.07 -2.23
C GLN A 38 -11.17 2.30 -3.56
N LEU A 39 -10.25 2.55 -4.49
CA LEU A 39 -10.16 1.77 -5.74
C LEU A 39 -9.78 0.31 -5.47
N MET A 40 -8.84 0.07 -4.55
CA MET A 40 -8.42 -1.27 -4.17
C MET A 40 -9.55 -2.02 -3.46
N LEU A 41 -10.25 -1.40 -2.51
CA LEU A 41 -11.42 -2.00 -1.84
C LEU A 41 -12.57 -2.28 -2.81
N GLY A 42 -12.90 -1.31 -3.67
CA GLY A 42 -13.98 -1.45 -4.66
C GLY A 42 -13.65 -2.45 -5.78
N GLY A 43 -12.37 -2.58 -6.13
CA GLY A 43 -11.87 -3.53 -7.13
C GLY A 43 -11.51 -4.90 -6.57
N ALA A 44 -11.35 -5.04 -5.25
CA ALA A 44 -11.04 -6.29 -4.56
C ALA A 44 -11.96 -7.47 -4.94
N PRO A 45 -13.30 -7.32 -5.05
CA PRO A 45 -14.17 -8.43 -5.44
C PRO A 45 -14.03 -8.83 -6.92
N PHE A 46 -13.40 -8.01 -7.75
CA PHE A 46 -13.17 -8.29 -9.17
C PHE A 46 -11.82 -8.97 -9.44
N VAL A 47 -11.00 -9.16 -8.41
CA VAL A 47 -9.71 -9.83 -8.50
C VAL A 47 -9.74 -11.17 -7.76
N GLY A 48 -8.84 -12.10 -8.12
CA GLY A 48 -8.78 -13.41 -7.47
C GLY A 48 -8.53 -13.31 -5.96
N SER A 49 -8.95 -14.33 -5.20
CA SER A 49 -8.94 -14.35 -3.72
C SER A 49 -7.60 -13.96 -3.07
N THR A 50 -6.46 -14.38 -3.64
CA THR A 50 -5.13 -13.99 -3.15
C THR A 50 -4.85 -12.49 -3.35
N LEU A 51 -5.26 -11.94 -4.48
CA LEU A 51 -5.07 -10.52 -4.79
C LEU A 51 -6.06 -9.66 -4.00
N GLN A 52 -7.28 -10.17 -3.77
CA GLN A 52 -8.30 -9.56 -2.93
C GLN A 52 -7.78 -9.32 -1.51
N GLN A 53 -7.17 -10.32 -0.87
CA GLN A 53 -6.60 -10.14 0.48
C GLN A 53 -5.46 -9.12 0.50
N LYS A 54 -4.63 -9.08 -0.54
CA LYS A 54 -3.56 -8.08 -0.68
C LYS A 54 -4.11 -6.67 -0.86
N TRP A 55 -5.15 -6.50 -1.69
CA TRP A 55 -5.80 -5.20 -1.91
C TRP A 55 -6.59 -4.71 -0.71
N GLN A 56 -7.23 -5.61 0.03
CA GLN A 56 -7.93 -5.28 1.26
C GLN A 56 -6.96 -4.84 2.35
N SER A 57 -5.84 -5.56 2.52
CA SER A 57 -4.77 -5.17 3.46
C SER A 57 -4.12 -3.85 3.05
N ALA A 58 -3.90 -3.64 1.75
CA ALA A 58 -3.38 -2.38 1.20
C ALA A 58 -4.25 -1.19 1.54
N ALA A 59 -5.56 -1.33 1.30
CA ALA A 59 -6.52 -0.29 1.57
C ALA A 59 -6.59 0.02 3.08
N GLU A 60 -6.55 -1.00 3.93
CA GLU A 60 -6.51 -0.83 5.39
C GLU A 60 -5.26 -0.07 5.86
N ILE A 61 -4.09 -0.30 5.23
CA ILE A 61 -2.84 0.43 5.52
C ILE A 61 -2.92 1.89 5.05
N LEU A 62 -3.61 2.14 3.94
CA LEU A 62 -3.74 3.47 3.34
C LEU A 62 -4.83 4.33 4.00
N GLU A 63 -5.91 3.72 4.50
CA GLU A 63 -6.96 4.39 5.28
C GLU A 63 -6.53 4.73 6.71
N ASP A 64 -5.65 3.91 7.30
CA ASP A 64 -5.13 4.11 8.64
C ASP A 64 -3.96 5.11 8.61
N ASP A 65 -4.19 6.31 9.13
CA ASP A 65 -3.18 7.38 9.22
C ASP A 65 -1.88 6.93 9.92
N GLU A 66 -1.96 6.03 10.90
CA GLU A 66 -0.79 5.56 11.64
C GLU A 66 0.00 4.52 10.85
N LYS A 67 -0.68 3.54 10.22
CA LYS A 67 -0.04 2.56 9.33
C LYS A 67 0.52 3.23 8.07
N SER A 68 -0.20 4.20 7.49
CA SER A 68 0.24 5.00 6.35
C SER A 68 1.50 5.80 6.66
N ARG A 69 1.60 6.35 7.88
CA ARG A 69 2.83 7.01 8.37
C ARG A 69 3.97 6.03 8.56
N GLN A 70 3.75 4.87 9.17
CA GLN A 70 4.77 3.82 9.29
C GLN A 70 5.30 3.37 7.92
N LEU A 71 4.39 3.08 6.99
CA LEU A 71 4.73 2.71 5.62
C LEU A 71 5.58 3.80 4.93
N SER A 72 5.18 5.07 5.09
CA SER A 72 5.93 6.18 4.50
C SER A 72 7.34 6.34 5.10
N ARG A 73 7.52 6.00 6.38
CA ARG A 73 8.84 5.96 7.03
C ARG A 73 9.67 4.80 6.50
N MET A 74 9.12 3.59 6.44
CA MET A 74 9.83 2.41 5.93
C MET A 74 10.31 2.60 4.48
N ILE A 75 9.43 3.10 3.59
CA ILE A 75 9.80 3.34 2.18
C ILE A 75 10.85 4.46 2.06
N ARG A 76 10.83 5.45 2.96
CA ARG A 76 11.81 6.54 2.99
C ARG A 76 13.16 6.08 3.52
N GLU A 77 13.20 5.26 4.57
CA GLU A 77 14.43 4.71 5.13
C GLU A 77 15.14 3.78 4.13
N GLU A 78 14.37 2.96 3.40
CA GLU A 78 14.91 2.08 2.35
C GLU A 78 15.42 2.82 1.10
N LYS A 79 14.94 4.04 0.84
CA LYS A 79 15.44 4.88 -0.28
C LYS A 79 16.82 5.49 0.01
N SER A 80 17.30 5.46 1.25
CA SER A 80 18.54 6.13 1.65
C SER A 80 19.79 5.22 1.61
N HIS A 81 19.70 4.03 1.04
CA HIS A 81 20.81 3.06 0.94
C HIS A 81 21.08 2.63 -0.50
#